data_AF-A0AA88XPS0-F1
#
_entry.id   AF-A0AA88XPS0-F1
#
_cell.length_a   1.000
_cell.length_b   1.000
_cell.length_c   1.000
_cell.angle_alpha   90.00
_cell.angle_beta   90.00
_cell.angle_gamma   90.00
#
_symmetry.space_group_name_H-M   'P 1'
#
loop_
_entity.id
_entity.type
_entity.pdbx_description
1 polymer ?
#
loop_
_entity_poly.entity_id
_entity_poly.type
_entity_poly.pdbx_seq_one_letter_code
_entity_poly.pdbx_strand_id
1 'polypeptide(L)'
;MGAYCFPFKVKLLSEIPGSFSCQGGTDASWVAKVTYWLKAELIGAEDVCTNQHLVVHHPLPSGILPNDPPLAVTSKIEMSHLLVFKKKVFVTAKLTKQVWQSGDVAKLRVIITNDTGVDVDSIKMKLFRELILMKRGITRETLDPRVTMDIDDNVVCMRPEGTEPYLVWESTIAGCSQEVLNKGVEEIWIPLKHSDGTPLLTSVCGYHIQVLQSLTYTCIDMYQSNEIFQVECLTQILDSPCEFH
;
A
#
# COMPACT_ATOMS: atom_id res chain seq x y z
N MET A 1 -26.69 -3.64 37.22
CA MET A 1 -25.29 -4.10 37.38
C MET A 1 -25.19 -4.82 38.71
N GLY A 2 -24.74 -6.08 38.71
CA GLY A 2 -24.62 -6.92 39.91
C GLY A 2 -23.33 -6.65 40.71
N ALA A 3 -23.25 -7.19 41.92
CA ALA A 3 -22.24 -6.88 42.95
C ALA A 3 -20.77 -7.30 42.64
N TYR A 4 -20.42 -7.64 41.40
CA TYR A 4 -19.09 -8.16 41.02
C TYR A 4 -18.61 -7.61 39.67
N CYS A 5 -18.60 -6.29 39.51
CA CYS A 5 -18.01 -5.62 38.35
C CYS A 5 -16.73 -4.90 38.75
N PHE A 6 -15.61 -5.27 38.14
CA PHE A 6 -14.30 -4.64 38.37
C PHE A 6 -13.86 -3.90 37.09
N PRO A 7 -14.10 -2.59 36.98
CA PRO A 7 -13.69 -1.84 35.81
C PRO A 7 -12.16 -1.73 35.78
N PHE A 8 -11.60 -1.85 34.58
CA PHE A 8 -10.19 -1.60 34.33
C PHE A 8 -10.03 -0.71 33.09
N LYS A 9 -8.88 -0.05 32.99
CA LYS A 9 -8.52 0.77 31.85
C LYS A 9 -7.07 0.53 31.49
N VAL A 10 -6.84 0.13 30.24
CA VAL A 10 -5.51 -0.02 29.66
C VAL A 10 -5.35 1.03 28.56
N LYS A 11 -4.20 1.69 28.50
CA LYS A 11 -3.82 2.55 27.39
C LYS A 11 -2.91 1.75 26.46
N LEU A 12 -3.26 1.69 25.18
CA LEU A 12 -2.40 1.12 24.16
C LEU A 12 -1.25 2.08 23.86
N LEU A 13 -0.07 1.55 23.57
CA LEU A 13 1.06 2.35 23.10
C LEU A 13 0.74 2.86 21.68
N SER A 14 1.13 4.09 21.36
CA SER A 14 0.88 4.71 20.06
C SER A 14 1.62 4.04 18.90
N GLU A 15 2.66 3.26 19.21
CA GLU A 15 3.58 2.65 18.24
C GLU A 15 3.20 1.21 17.88
N ILE A 16 2.08 0.68 18.37
CA ILE A 16 1.68 -0.69 18.05
C ILE A 16 1.05 -0.77 16.65
N PRO A 17 1.35 -1.81 15.87
CA PRO A 17 0.71 -2.03 14.58
C PRO A 17 -0.79 -2.29 14.74
N GLY A 18 -1.57 -1.99 13.71
CA GLY A 18 -2.96 -2.45 13.63
C GLY A 18 -3.07 -3.98 13.67
N SER A 19 -4.24 -4.49 14.04
CA SER A 19 -4.55 -5.91 13.89
C SER A 19 -4.50 -6.29 12.42
N PHE A 20 -3.91 -7.45 12.14
CA PHE A 20 -3.62 -7.86 10.78
C PHE A 20 -3.67 -9.38 10.68
N SER A 21 -4.16 -9.89 9.56
CA SER A 21 -4.07 -11.31 9.25
C SER A 21 -4.00 -11.49 7.75
N CYS A 22 -2.93 -12.11 7.29
CA CYS A 22 -2.79 -12.54 5.91
C CYS A 22 -2.15 -13.92 5.87
N GLN A 23 -2.49 -14.67 4.83
CA GLN A 23 -1.92 -15.97 4.54
C GLN A 23 -1.80 -16.11 3.03
N GLY A 24 -0.84 -16.90 2.60
CA GLY A 24 -0.60 -17.14 1.19
C GLY A 24 0.38 -18.28 0.98
N GLY A 25 0.81 -18.43 -0.28
CA GLY A 25 1.79 -19.43 -0.68
C GLY A 25 1.23 -20.43 -1.67
N THR A 26 1.70 -20.31 -2.92
CA THR A 26 1.59 -21.36 -3.93
C THR A 26 2.66 -22.43 -3.72
N ASP A 27 3.92 -22.03 -3.46
CA ASP A 27 5.05 -22.95 -3.29
C ASP A 27 5.44 -23.19 -1.82
N ALA A 28 5.19 -22.22 -0.94
CA ALA A 28 5.44 -22.32 0.48
C ALA A 28 4.35 -21.58 1.25
N SER A 29 3.55 -22.32 2.04
CA SER A 29 2.48 -21.74 2.83
C SER A 29 3.03 -20.85 3.94
N TRP A 30 2.49 -19.66 4.07
CA TRP A 30 2.85 -18.72 5.13
C TRP A 30 1.60 -18.09 5.75
N VAL A 31 1.74 -17.67 7.01
CA VAL A 31 0.71 -16.97 7.76
C VAL A 31 1.39 -15.85 8.54
N ALA A 32 0.90 -14.62 8.36
CA ALA A 32 1.36 -13.44 9.09
C ALA A 32 0.15 -12.83 9.83
N LYS A 33 0.27 -12.70 11.16
CA LYS A 33 -0.82 -12.18 12.01
C LYS A 33 -0.29 -11.25 13.09
N VAL A 34 -1.04 -10.16 13.32
CA VAL A 34 -0.92 -9.28 14.48
C VAL A 34 -2.25 -9.36 15.22
N THR A 35 -2.24 -9.96 16.41
CA THR A 35 -3.44 -10.17 17.22
C THR A 35 -3.23 -9.64 18.62
N TYR A 36 -4.26 -9.00 19.16
CA TYR A 36 -4.28 -8.49 20.53
C TYR A 36 -5.34 -9.23 21.33
N TRP A 37 -5.08 -9.47 22.61
CA TRP A 37 -6.05 -10.03 23.53
C TRP A 37 -5.86 -9.45 24.94
N LEU A 38 -6.96 -9.38 25.69
CA LEU A 38 -6.95 -9.16 27.12
C LEU A 38 -7.11 -10.50 27.81
N LYS A 39 -6.15 -10.84 28.67
CA LYS A 39 -6.23 -12.02 29.53
C LYS A 39 -6.59 -11.56 30.95
N ALA A 40 -7.66 -12.12 31.51
CA ALA A 40 -7.95 -12.02 32.94
C ALA A 40 -7.74 -13.40 33.56
N GLU A 41 -6.96 -13.48 34.63
CA GLU A 41 -6.63 -14.72 35.34
C GLU A 41 -6.72 -14.51 36.85
N LEU A 42 -7.08 -15.57 37.57
CA LEU A 42 -7.10 -15.58 39.03
C LEU A 42 -5.75 -16.08 39.55
N ILE A 43 -5.03 -15.23 40.30
CA ILE A 43 -3.73 -15.60 40.90
C ILE A 43 -3.95 -16.72 41.93
N GLY A 44 -3.22 -17.83 41.80
CA GLY A 44 -3.38 -19.02 42.64
C GLY A 44 -4.47 -19.99 42.18
N ALA A 45 -5.12 -19.70 41.05
CA ALA A 45 -6.05 -20.58 40.35
C ALA A 45 -5.98 -20.26 38.84
N GLU A 46 -4.78 -20.39 38.27
CA GLU A 46 -4.45 -19.96 36.91
C GLU A 46 -5.29 -20.63 35.81
N ASP A 47 -5.88 -21.80 36.13
CA ASP A 47 -6.85 -22.51 35.30
C ASP A 47 -8.14 -21.70 35.06
N VAL A 48 -8.46 -20.78 35.96
CA VAL A 48 -9.58 -19.84 35.84
C VAL A 48 -9.08 -18.59 35.11
N CYS A 49 -9.05 -18.66 33.78
CA CYS A 49 -8.72 -17.53 32.93
C CYS A 49 -9.75 -17.32 31.81
N THR A 50 -9.81 -16.08 31.31
CA THR A 50 -10.60 -15.71 30.13
C THR A 50 -9.78 -14.80 29.23
N ASN A 51 -9.95 -14.99 27.92
CA ASN A 51 -9.30 -14.18 26.89
C ASN A 51 -10.36 -13.47 26.06
N GLN A 52 -10.19 -12.18 25.85
CA GLN A 52 -11.00 -11.38 24.93
C GLN A 52 -10.11 -10.84 23.83
N HIS A 53 -10.40 -11.19 22.58
CA HIS A 53 -9.69 -10.64 21.42
C HIS A 53 -10.04 -9.17 21.22
N LEU A 54 -9.03 -8.38 20.84
CA LEU A 54 -9.17 -6.97 20.51
C LEU A 54 -8.80 -6.74 19.05
N VAL A 55 -9.58 -5.89 18.38
CA VAL A 55 -9.22 -5.31 17.08
C VAL A 55 -8.64 -3.93 17.35
N VAL A 56 -7.37 -3.76 17.00
CA VAL A 56 -6.63 -2.51 17.12
C VAL A 56 -6.53 -1.90 15.73
N HIS A 57 -7.03 -0.69 15.55
CA HIS A 57 -6.81 0.08 14.33
C HIS A 57 -5.54 0.92 14.48
N HIS A 58 -4.68 0.91 13.47
CA HIS A 58 -3.48 1.74 13.52
C HIS A 58 -3.88 3.22 13.47
N PRO A 59 -3.34 4.07 14.35
CA PRO A 59 -3.62 5.50 14.28
C PRO A 59 -3.08 6.07 12.97
N LEU A 60 -3.80 7.03 12.39
CA LEU A 60 -3.28 7.80 11.27
C LEU A 60 -1.96 8.47 11.67
N PRO A 61 -0.94 8.51 10.79
CA PRO A 61 0.28 9.23 11.07
C PRO A 61 -0.03 10.66 11.52
N SER A 62 0.56 11.07 12.64
CA SER A 62 0.43 12.42 13.16
C SER A 62 0.98 13.41 12.13
N GLY A 63 0.09 14.05 11.37
CA GLY A 63 0.44 14.94 10.25
C GLY A 63 -0.41 14.72 8.99
N ILE A 64 -1.16 13.63 8.91
CA ILE A 64 -2.15 13.40 7.84
C ILE A 64 -3.54 13.57 8.45
N LEU A 65 -4.11 14.76 8.33
CA LEU A 65 -5.54 14.93 8.60
C LEU A 65 -6.34 14.24 7.48
N PRO A 66 -7.49 13.61 7.78
CA PRO A 66 -8.36 13.02 6.75
C PRO A 66 -8.75 13.99 5.61
N ASN A 67 -8.64 15.30 5.87
CA ASN A 67 -8.95 16.39 4.95
C ASN A 67 -7.73 17.05 4.32
N ASP A 68 -6.50 16.61 4.63
CA ASP A 68 -5.32 17.21 4.02
C ASP A 68 -5.30 16.94 2.51
N PRO A 69 -4.99 17.96 1.70
CA PRO A 69 -4.96 17.79 0.27
C PRO A 69 -3.91 16.73 -0.07
N PRO A 70 -4.23 15.75 -0.92
CA PRO A 70 -3.29 14.73 -1.34
C PRO A 70 -2.10 15.37 -2.05
N LEU A 71 -0.90 14.87 -1.72
CA LEU A 71 0.32 15.32 -2.35
C LEU A 71 0.28 14.93 -3.83
N ALA A 72 0.40 15.92 -4.72
CA ALA A 72 0.61 15.63 -6.13
C ALA A 72 2.04 15.11 -6.31
N VAL A 73 2.19 13.98 -7.01
CA VAL A 73 3.50 13.47 -7.39
C VAL A 73 3.72 13.87 -8.85
N THR A 74 4.77 14.66 -9.08
CA THR A 74 5.16 15.10 -10.42
C THR A 74 6.46 14.41 -10.80
N SER A 75 6.49 13.83 -12.00
CA SER A 75 7.70 13.33 -12.64
C SER A 75 7.93 14.04 -13.97
N LYS A 76 9.19 14.23 -14.32
CA LYS A 76 9.64 14.96 -15.51
C LYS A 76 10.65 14.12 -16.24
N ILE A 77 10.45 13.94 -17.54
CA ILE A 77 11.40 13.24 -18.41
C ILE A 77 11.79 14.12 -19.58
N GLU A 78 13.08 14.10 -19.87
CA GLU A 78 13.66 14.74 -21.05
C GLU A 78 13.83 13.68 -22.14
N MET A 79 13.09 13.81 -23.24
CA MET A 79 13.22 12.92 -24.39
C MET A 79 14.44 13.36 -25.20
N SER A 80 15.50 12.57 -25.17
CA SER A 80 16.78 12.88 -25.82
C SER A 80 16.80 12.56 -27.32
N HIS A 81 15.80 11.86 -27.85
CA HIS A 81 15.81 11.30 -29.21
C HIS A 81 15.32 12.25 -30.31
N LEU A 82 14.88 13.47 -30.00
CA LEU A 82 14.59 14.51 -30.99
C LEU A 82 15.84 15.39 -31.20
N LEU A 83 16.70 14.94 -32.11
CA LEU A 83 18.08 15.42 -32.41
C LEU A 83 18.31 16.93 -32.61
N VAL A 84 17.29 17.79 -32.52
CA VAL A 84 17.44 19.25 -32.70
C VAL A 84 16.81 20.07 -31.56
N PHE A 85 15.87 19.52 -30.79
CA PHE A 85 15.25 20.22 -29.65
C PHE A 85 14.95 19.24 -28.51
N LYS A 86 15.52 19.50 -27.32
CA LYS A 86 15.18 18.76 -26.09
C LYS A 86 13.74 19.05 -25.71
N LYS A 87 12.83 18.18 -26.11
CA LYS A 87 11.43 18.26 -25.72
C LYS A 87 11.17 17.40 -24.48
N LYS A 88 10.20 17.82 -23.67
CA LYS A 88 9.97 17.24 -22.34
C LYS A 88 8.54 16.74 -22.24
N VAL A 89 8.37 15.68 -21.45
CA VAL A 89 7.08 15.18 -21.04
C VAL A 89 7.01 15.30 -19.53
N PHE A 90 5.96 15.96 -19.05
CA PHE A 90 5.68 16.09 -17.62
C PHE A 90 4.44 15.29 -17.29
N VAL A 91 4.54 14.47 -16.25
CA VAL A 91 3.42 13.69 -15.74
C VAL A 91 3.19 14.06 -14.31
N THR A 92 1.97 14.49 -14.01
CA THR A 92 1.54 14.79 -12.65
C THR A 92 0.40 13.86 -12.31
N ALA A 93 0.60 13.02 -11.29
CA ALA A 93 -0.41 12.11 -10.77
C ALA A 93 -0.83 12.59 -9.38
N LYS A 94 -2.14 12.62 -9.13
CA LYS A 94 -2.70 13.06 -7.85
C LYS A 94 -3.93 12.23 -7.50
N LEU A 95 -3.86 11.50 -6.40
CA LEU A 95 -5.05 10.90 -5.78
C LEU A 95 -5.97 11.99 -5.23
N THR A 96 -7.25 11.73 -5.02
CA THR A 96 -8.16 12.72 -4.39
C THR A 96 -8.11 12.70 -2.86
N LYS A 97 -7.58 11.63 -2.26
CA LYS A 97 -7.36 11.47 -0.81
C LYS A 97 -6.05 10.70 -0.57
N GLN A 98 -5.44 10.91 0.60
CA GLN A 98 -4.23 10.18 1.02
C GLN A 98 -4.56 8.86 1.71
N VAL A 99 -5.71 8.83 2.40
CA VAL A 99 -6.20 7.70 3.19
C VAL A 99 -7.49 7.21 2.56
N TRP A 100 -7.61 5.89 2.44
CA TRP A 100 -8.79 5.22 1.91
C TRP A 100 -9.24 4.10 2.82
N GLN A 101 -10.53 3.77 2.79
CA GLN A 101 -11.03 2.55 3.42
C GLN A 101 -10.96 1.39 2.44
N SER A 102 -10.77 0.19 2.97
CA SER A 102 -10.86 -1.01 2.15
C SER A 102 -12.27 -1.16 1.58
N GLY A 103 -12.37 -1.54 0.31
CA GLY A 103 -13.64 -1.56 -0.43
C GLY A 103 -14.01 -0.23 -1.11
N ASP A 104 -13.34 0.88 -0.80
CA ASP A 104 -13.54 2.16 -1.49
C ASP A 104 -13.16 2.09 -2.99
N VAL A 105 -13.48 3.16 -3.71
CA VAL A 105 -12.95 3.41 -5.04
C VAL A 105 -12.08 4.66 -5.00
N ALA A 106 -10.77 4.46 -5.10
CA ALA A 106 -9.81 5.55 -5.19
C ALA A 106 -9.98 6.31 -6.50
N LYS A 107 -9.94 7.64 -6.42
CA LYS A 107 -9.96 8.51 -7.59
C LYS A 107 -8.58 9.08 -7.83
N LEU A 108 -8.13 8.95 -9.05
CA LEU A 108 -6.87 9.47 -9.52
C LEU A 108 -7.10 10.47 -10.65
N ARG A 109 -6.33 11.56 -10.58
CA ARG A 109 -6.17 12.52 -11.67
C ARG A 109 -4.76 12.41 -12.23
N VAL A 110 -4.64 12.26 -13.55
CA VAL A 110 -3.36 12.24 -14.26
C VAL A 110 -3.35 13.38 -15.27
N ILE A 111 -2.34 14.24 -15.21
CA ILE A 111 -2.13 15.32 -16.16
C ILE A 111 -0.81 15.05 -16.87
N ILE A 112 -0.86 14.94 -18.19
CA ILE A 112 0.33 14.69 -19.01
C ILE A 112 0.51 15.91 -19.91
N THR A 113 1.52 16.72 -19.64
CA THR A 113 1.92 17.81 -20.52
C THR A 113 2.99 17.28 -21.45
N ASN A 114 2.61 17.11 -22.71
CA ASN A 114 3.48 16.54 -23.73
C ASN A 114 3.85 17.60 -24.76
N ASP A 115 5.08 18.12 -24.65
CA ASP A 115 5.58 19.12 -25.59
C ASP A 115 6.24 18.48 -26.83
N THR A 116 6.36 17.15 -26.86
CA THR A 116 7.15 16.42 -27.87
C THR A 116 6.51 16.41 -29.26
N GLY A 117 5.17 16.43 -29.32
CA GLY A 117 4.39 16.21 -30.54
C GLY A 117 4.23 14.73 -30.92
N VAL A 118 4.65 13.81 -30.04
CA VAL A 118 4.47 12.36 -30.19
C VAL A 118 3.22 11.94 -29.45
N ASP A 119 2.39 11.09 -30.05
CA ASP A 119 1.19 10.55 -29.39
C ASP A 119 1.54 9.44 -28.39
N VAL A 120 0.78 9.36 -27.29
CA VAL A 120 0.92 8.28 -26.30
C VAL A 120 0.01 7.13 -26.70
N ASP A 121 0.59 5.97 -26.94
CA ASP A 121 -0.15 4.77 -27.35
C ASP A 121 -1.03 4.25 -26.22
N SER A 122 -0.45 4.12 -25.02
CA SER A 122 -1.21 3.67 -23.85
C SER A 122 -0.62 4.14 -22.53
N ILE A 123 -1.51 4.21 -21.53
CA ILE A 123 -1.19 4.50 -20.13
C ILE A 123 -1.55 3.26 -19.32
N LYS A 124 -0.56 2.61 -18.72
CA LYS A 124 -0.73 1.50 -17.79
C LYS A 124 -0.65 1.99 -16.35
N MET A 125 -1.54 1.46 -15.52
CA MET A 125 -1.65 1.79 -14.11
C MET A 125 -1.68 0.49 -13.33
N LYS A 126 -0.82 0.37 -12.32
CA LYS A 126 -0.71 -0.85 -11.50
C LYS A 126 -0.70 -0.49 -10.03
N LEU A 127 -1.64 -1.04 -9.28
CA LEU A 127 -1.63 -1.02 -7.82
C LEU A 127 -0.87 -2.25 -7.33
N PHE A 128 0.17 -2.00 -6.55
CA PHE A 128 1.00 -3.02 -5.94
C PHE A 128 0.79 -3.05 -4.42
N ARG A 129 0.96 -4.24 -3.86
CA ARG A 129 1.08 -4.48 -2.43
C ARG A 129 2.46 -5.05 -2.14
N GLU A 130 3.11 -4.54 -1.11
CA GLU A 130 4.34 -5.11 -0.59
C GLU A 130 4.15 -5.49 0.88
N LEU A 131 4.23 -6.80 1.17
CA LEU A 131 4.29 -7.33 2.54
C LEU A 131 5.74 -7.65 2.89
N ILE A 132 6.26 -6.99 3.92
CA ILE A 132 7.61 -7.17 4.44
C ILE A 132 7.53 -7.62 5.89
N LEU A 133 8.13 -8.77 6.19
CA LEU A 133 8.32 -9.28 7.55
C LEU A 133 9.74 -8.95 8.00
N MET A 134 9.87 -8.29 9.14
CA MET A 134 11.16 -7.82 9.66
C MET A 134 11.54 -8.57 10.93
N LYS A 135 12.75 -9.13 10.93
CA LYS A 135 13.36 -9.76 12.10
C LYS A 135 14.71 -9.11 12.39
N ARG A 136 14.88 -8.60 13.61
CA ARG A 136 16.16 -8.05 14.08
C ARG A 136 16.98 -9.12 14.81
N GLY A 137 18.30 -9.04 14.70
CA GLY A 137 19.26 -9.83 15.47
C GLY A 137 20.06 -10.83 14.64
N ILE A 138 20.88 -11.64 15.32
CA ILE A 138 21.79 -12.59 14.67
C ILE A 138 20.98 -13.59 13.86
N THR A 139 21.19 -13.54 12.56
CA THR A 139 20.50 -14.37 11.58
C THR A 139 21.54 -15.01 10.69
N ARG A 140 21.28 -16.27 10.31
CA ARG A 140 22.13 -16.98 9.34
C ARG A 140 21.80 -16.47 7.96
N GLU A 141 22.82 -16.37 7.12
CA GLU A 141 22.63 -16.13 5.69
C GLU A 141 21.64 -17.16 5.12
N THR A 142 20.71 -16.66 4.31
CA THR A 142 19.75 -17.49 3.58
C THR A 142 19.88 -17.18 2.10
N LEU A 143 19.76 -18.22 1.29
CA LEU A 143 19.82 -18.12 -0.17
C LEU A 143 18.45 -17.86 -0.81
N ASP A 144 17.41 -17.67 0.01
CA ASP A 144 16.08 -17.37 -0.49
C ASP A 144 16.04 -15.94 -1.06
N PRO A 145 15.76 -15.75 -2.36
CA PRO A 145 15.75 -14.42 -2.98
C PRO A 145 14.65 -13.50 -2.42
N ARG A 146 13.66 -14.04 -1.72
CA ARG A 146 12.63 -13.27 -1.01
C ARG A 146 13.15 -12.65 0.28
N VAL A 147 14.34 -13.04 0.72
CA VAL A 147 14.94 -12.55 1.96
C VAL A 147 16.10 -11.64 1.63
N THR A 148 15.99 -10.40 2.04
CA THR A 148 17.05 -9.40 1.94
C THR A 148 17.59 -9.11 3.33
N MET A 149 18.91 -9.14 3.50
CA MET A 149 19.56 -8.75 4.74
C MET A 149 20.04 -7.30 4.60
N ASP A 150 19.57 -6.43 5.48
CA ASP A 150 20.18 -5.12 5.67
C ASP A 150 21.39 -5.30 6.58
N ILE A 151 22.58 -5.13 5.99
CA ILE A 151 23.87 -5.38 6.64
C ILE A 151 24.12 -4.35 7.74
N ASP A 152 23.59 -3.13 7.60
CA ASP A 152 23.90 -2.03 8.51
C ASP A 152 23.10 -2.15 9.83
N ASP A 153 21.85 -2.61 9.77
CA ASP A 153 20.95 -2.66 10.93
C ASP A 153 20.76 -4.08 11.53
N ASN A 154 21.42 -5.12 11.01
CA ASN A 154 21.15 -6.53 11.36
C ASN A 154 19.66 -6.89 11.27
N VAL A 155 18.99 -6.36 10.24
CA VAL A 155 17.57 -6.61 9.98
C VAL A 155 17.44 -7.54 8.79
N VAL A 156 16.70 -8.62 9.00
CA VAL A 156 16.28 -9.51 7.93
C VAL A 156 14.88 -9.14 7.51
N CYS A 157 14.74 -8.76 6.25
CA CYS A 157 13.47 -8.46 5.61
C CYS A 157 13.08 -9.66 4.74
N MET A 158 11.90 -10.20 4.94
CA MET A 158 11.34 -11.29 4.14
C MET A 158 10.08 -10.82 3.42
N ARG A 159 10.01 -11.07 2.12
CA ARG A 159 8.85 -10.81 1.27
C ARG A 159 8.14 -12.12 0.92
N PRO A 160 7.20 -12.58 1.75
CA PRO A 160 6.59 -13.89 1.56
C PRO A 160 5.76 -14.02 0.27
N GLU A 161 5.36 -12.89 -0.33
CA GLU A 161 4.57 -12.83 -1.57
C GLU A 161 5.42 -12.97 -2.85
N GLY A 162 6.74 -12.83 -2.75
CA GLY A 162 7.63 -12.90 -3.90
C GLY A 162 8.78 -11.91 -3.84
N THR A 163 9.65 -11.94 -4.83
CA THR A 163 10.75 -10.96 -4.99
C THR A 163 10.25 -9.60 -5.46
N GLU A 164 9.12 -9.58 -6.17
CA GLU A 164 8.47 -8.37 -6.66
C GLU A 164 7.21 -8.07 -5.83
N PRO A 165 6.80 -6.79 -5.73
CA PRO A 165 5.52 -6.43 -5.14
C PRO A 165 4.35 -7.16 -5.82
N TYR A 166 3.37 -7.58 -5.01
CA TYR A 166 2.19 -8.29 -5.49
C TYR A 166 1.27 -7.35 -6.28
N LEU A 167 0.98 -7.68 -7.55
CA LEU A 167 0.05 -6.91 -8.38
C LEU A 167 -1.39 -7.12 -7.89
N VAL A 168 -1.98 -6.07 -7.34
CA VAL A 168 -3.35 -6.07 -6.82
C VAL A 168 -4.36 -5.76 -7.92
N TRP A 169 -4.04 -4.77 -8.74
CA TRP A 169 -4.93 -4.28 -9.79
C TRP A 169 -4.13 -3.66 -10.93
N GLU A 170 -4.60 -3.85 -12.16
CA GLU A 170 -4.04 -3.22 -13.35
C GLU A 170 -5.15 -2.65 -14.23
N SER A 171 -4.89 -1.51 -14.86
CA SER A 171 -5.71 -0.97 -15.93
C SER A 171 -4.86 -0.31 -17.00
N THR A 172 -5.34 -0.38 -18.24
CA THR A 172 -4.69 0.23 -19.40
C THR A 172 -5.68 1.14 -20.11
N ILE A 173 -5.27 2.37 -20.38
CA ILE A 173 -5.99 3.33 -21.23
C ILE A 173 -5.26 3.37 -22.56
N ALA A 174 -5.93 2.99 -23.65
CA ALA A 174 -5.36 3.00 -24.99
C ALA A 174 -5.74 4.29 -25.75
N GLY A 175 -4.89 4.71 -26.68
CA GLY A 175 -5.16 5.74 -27.67
C GLY A 175 -5.36 7.13 -27.08
N CYS A 176 -4.34 7.68 -26.41
CA CYS A 176 -4.44 9.00 -25.81
C CYS A 176 -3.89 10.08 -26.76
N SER A 177 -4.81 10.83 -27.40
CA SER A 177 -4.41 11.99 -28.21
C SER A 177 -3.79 13.08 -27.34
N GLN A 178 -2.88 13.87 -27.93
CA GLN A 178 -2.23 14.98 -27.24
C GLN A 178 -3.21 15.97 -26.60
N GLU A 179 -4.36 16.22 -27.24
CA GLU A 179 -5.41 17.10 -26.69
C GLU A 179 -6.04 16.54 -25.40
N VAL A 180 -6.28 15.23 -25.34
CA VAL A 180 -6.85 14.56 -24.16
C VAL A 180 -5.82 14.54 -23.03
N LEU A 181 -4.56 14.25 -23.35
CA LEU A 181 -3.46 14.24 -22.38
C LEU A 181 -3.27 15.62 -21.73
N ASN A 182 -3.27 16.69 -22.54
CA ASN A 182 -3.07 18.06 -22.08
C ASN A 182 -4.25 18.61 -21.28
N LYS A 183 -5.48 18.14 -21.53
CA LYS A 183 -6.65 18.43 -20.68
C LYS A 183 -6.62 17.68 -19.36
N GLY A 184 -5.80 16.63 -19.28
CA GLY A 184 -5.75 15.70 -18.16
C GLY A 184 -6.77 14.58 -18.33
N VAL A 185 -6.34 13.37 -17.93
CA VAL A 185 -7.23 12.25 -17.71
C VAL A 185 -7.76 12.37 -16.28
N GLU A 186 -8.96 12.91 -16.19
CA GLU A 186 -9.68 13.03 -14.92
C GLU A 186 -10.50 11.76 -14.67
N GLU A 187 -10.68 11.42 -13.39
CA GLU A 187 -11.57 10.34 -12.95
C GLU A 187 -11.13 8.93 -13.33
N ILE A 188 -9.86 8.59 -13.11
CA ILE A 188 -9.47 7.18 -13.08
C ILE A 188 -9.94 6.58 -11.75
N TRP A 189 -10.76 5.54 -11.85
CA TRP A 189 -11.36 4.85 -10.70
C TRP A 189 -10.59 3.57 -10.41
N ILE A 190 -10.01 3.48 -9.22
CA ILE A 190 -9.19 2.36 -8.78
C ILE A 190 -9.96 1.62 -7.67
N PRO A 191 -10.50 0.43 -7.95
CA PRO A 191 -11.21 -0.34 -6.95
C PRO A 191 -10.24 -0.81 -5.87
N LEU A 192 -10.48 -0.43 -4.61
CA LEU A 192 -9.68 -0.88 -3.47
C LEU A 192 -10.25 -2.18 -2.90
N LYS A 193 -10.49 -3.13 -3.81
CA LYS A 193 -10.96 -4.49 -3.53
C LYS A 193 -10.45 -5.41 -4.63
N HIS A 194 -10.34 -6.70 -4.29
CA HIS A 194 -10.05 -7.75 -5.26
C HIS A 194 -11.23 -7.93 -6.23
N SER A 195 -10.98 -8.63 -7.35
CA SER A 195 -11.99 -8.91 -8.38
C SER A 195 -13.14 -9.77 -7.88
N ASP A 196 -12.91 -10.59 -6.85
CA ASP A 196 -13.92 -11.38 -6.15
C ASP A 196 -14.76 -10.56 -5.15
N GLY A 197 -14.47 -9.25 -5.03
CA GLY A 197 -15.14 -8.34 -4.12
C GLY A 197 -14.56 -8.31 -2.72
N THR A 198 -13.55 -9.12 -2.41
CA THR A 198 -12.91 -9.10 -1.08
C THR A 198 -12.14 -7.79 -0.86
N PRO A 199 -12.22 -7.21 0.35
CA PRO A 199 -11.49 -5.99 0.69
C PRO A 199 -9.98 -6.21 0.56
N LEU A 200 -9.24 -5.18 0.12
CA LEU A 200 -7.78 -5.21 0.18
C LEU A 200 -7.30 -5.22 1.63
N LEU A 201 -6.12 -5.80 1.83
CA LEU A 201 -5.44 -5.76 3.13
C LEU A 201 -5.10 -4.33 3.52
N THR A 202 -5.27 -4.03 4.80
CA THR A 202 -4.89 -2.75 5.36
C THR A 202 -3.39 -2.53 5.37
N SER A 203 -3.01 -1.27 5.23
CA SER A 203 -1.64 -0.83 5.46
C SER A 203 -1.32 -0.99 6.94
N VAL A 204 -0.20 -1.64 7.22
CA VAL A 204 0.29 -1.87 8.58
C VAL A 204 1.73 -1.42 8.62
N CYS A 205 2.08 -0.60 9.60
CA CYS A 205 3.47 -0.24 9.85
C CYS A 205 3.78 -0.60 11.30
N GLY A 206 4.68 -1.55 11.48
CA GLY A 206 5.14 -1.98 12.79
C GLY A 206 6.58 -2.47 12.70
N TYR A 207 7.18 -2.65 13.87
CA TYR A 207 8.59 -3.04 13.99
C TYR A 207 8.92 -4.40 13.33
N HIS A 208 7.94 -5.32 13.28
CA HIS A 208 8.11 -6.67 12.75
C HIS A 208 7.36 -6.95 11.45
N ILE A 209 6.47 -6.05 11.04
CA ILE A 209 5.61 -6.26 9.89
C ILE A 209 5.28 -4.92 9.24
N GLN A 210 5.39 -4.90 7.93
CA GLN A 210 5.03 -3.76 7.12
C GLN A 210 4.21 -4.22 5.92
N VAL A 211 3.08 -3.57 5.70
CA VAL A 211 2.21 -3.75 4.53
C VAL A 211 2.07 -2.39 3.88
N LEU A 212 2.68 -2.24 2.72
CA LEU A 212 2.62 -1.02 1.92
C LEU A 212 1.76 -1.24 0.68
N GLN A 213 1.10 -0.18 0.25
CA GLN A 213 0.45 -0.14 -1.04
C GLN A 213 1.02 1.02 -1.84
N SER A 214 1.46 0.71 -3.05
CA SER A 214 2.02 1.70 -3.96
C SER A 214 1.35 1.59 -5.31
N LEU A 215 1.11 2.76 -5.90
CA LEU A 215 0.43 2.89 -7.16
C LEU A 215 1.42 3.41 -8.17
N THR A 216 1.64 2.63 -9.23
CA THR A 216 2.60 2.91 -10.28
C THR A 216 1.93 3.23 -11.61
N TYR A 217 2.58 4.09 -12.39
CA TYR A 217 2.11 4.59 -13.67
C TYR A 217 3.17 4.45 -14.73
N THR A 218 2.79 3.92 -15.88
CA THR A 218 3.71 3.76 -17.02
C THR A 218 3.02 4.20 -18.31
N CYS A 219 3.51 5.23 -18.99
CA CYS A 219 3.13 5.45 -20.39
C CYS A 219 4.05 4.69 -21.34
N ILE A 220 3.44 4.25 -22.42
CA ILE A 220 4.09 3.55 -23.52
C ILE A 220 3.94 4.39 -24.79
N ASP A 221 5.06 4.59 -25.49
CA ASP A 221 5.12 5.33 -26.75
C ASP A 221 4.90 4.40 -27.95
N MET A 222 4.19 4.90 -28.96
CA MET A 222 3.92 4.24 -30.23
C MET A 222 5.21 3.90 -31.01
N TYR A 223 6.28 4.68 -30.88
CA TYR A 223 7.45 4.54 -31.76
C TYR A 223 8.52 3.56 -31.28
N GLN A 224 8.53 3.17 -30.01
CA GLN A 224 9.59 2.28 -29.48
C GLN A 224 9.13 1.17 -28.54
N SER A 225 7.86 1.10 -28.14
CA SER A 225 7.42 0.16 -27.08
C SER A 225 8.28 0.21 -25.81
N ASN A 226 9.01 1.31 -25.61
CA ASN A 226 9.85 1.52 -24.44
C ASN A 226 9.00 2.13 -23.33
N GLU A 227 9.16 1.63 -22.11
CA GLU A 227 8.56 2.26 -20.93
C GLU A 227 9.10 3.67 -20.79
N ILE A 228 8.21 4.66 -20.85
CA ILE A 228 8.61 6.06 -20.80
C ILE A 228 8.87 6.47 -19.34
N PHE A 229 8.07 5.98 -18.38
CA PHE A 229 8.16 6.41 -16.99
C PHE A 229 7.59 5.43 -15.97
N GLN A 230 7.99 5.64 -14.71
CA GLN A 230 7.35 5.10 -13.52
C GLN A 230 7.15 6.24 -12.51
N VAL A 231 5.91 6.46 -12.06
CA VAL A 231 5.60 7.38 -10.95
C VAL A 231 5.01 6.55 -9.83
N GLU A 232 5.49 6.72 -8.59
CA GLU A 232 4.99 5.97 -7.44
C GLU A 232 4.23 6.89 -6.49
N CYS A 233 2.96 6.57 -6.24
CA CYS A 233 2.14 7.20 -5.22
C CYS A 233 1.90 6.22 -4.09
N LEU A 234 2.32 6.57 -2.87
CA LEU A 234 1.99 5.79 -1.69
C LEU A 234 0.58 6.12 -1.22
N THR A 235 -0.15 5.09 -0.81
CA THR A 235 -1.48 5.26 -0.22
C THR A 235 -1.65 4.37 0.99
N GLN A 236 -2.41 4.86 1.98
CA GLN A 236 -2.77 4.08 3.16
C GLN A 236 -4.20 3.59 3.04
N ILE A 237 -4.38 2.28 3.15
CA ILE A 237 -5.70 1.64 3.23
C ILE A 237 -5.98 1.23 4.67
N LEU A 238 -7.11 1.67 5.20
CA LEU A 238 -7.59 1.35 6.54
C LEU A 238 -8.76 0.38 6.48
N ASP A 239 -8.99 -0.34 7.58
CA ASP A 239 -10.15 -1.22 7.70
C ASP A 239 -11.42 -0.36 7.77
N SER A 240 -12.49 -0.83 7.15
CA SER A 240 -13.81 -0.25 7.37
C SER A 240 -14.14 -0.38 8.88
N PRO A 241 -14.66 0.68 9.52
CA PRO A 241 -15.11 0.57 10.90
C PRO A 241 -16.19 -0.51 10.95
N CYS A 242 -15.99 -1.55 11.77
CA CYS A 242 -17.07 -2.48 12.07
C CYS A 242 -18.15 -1.69 12.82
N GLU A 243 -19.33 -1.54 12.21
CA GLU A 243 -20.52 -1.12 12.94
C GLU A 243 -20.82 -2.21 13.98
N PHE A 244 -20.49 -1.95 15.23
CA PHE A 244 -20.92 -2.80 16.34
C PHE A 244 -22.43 -2.57 16.52
N HIS A 245 -23.24 -3.53 16.08
CA HIS A 245 -24.67 -3.64 16.37
C HIS A 245 -24.91 -4.34 17.70
#